data_AF-A0A940ZBT9-F1
#
_entry.id   AF-A0A940ZBT9-F1
#
_cell.length_a   1.000
_cell.length_b   1.000
_cell.length_c   1.000
_cell.angle_alpha   90.00
_cell.angle_beta   90.00
_cell.angle_gamma   90.00
#
_symmetry.space_group_name_H-M   'P 1'
#
loop_
_entity.id
_entity.type
_entity.pdbx_description
1 polymer ?
#
loop_
_entity_poly.entity_id
_entity_poly.type
_entity_poly.pdbx_seq_one_letter_code
_entity_poly.pdbx_strand_id
1 'polypeptide(L)'
;MTLLGRLDLIFAKANYARSAHAVIPILNEEGVWDLRRARHPLLDPGITVPVHLLLDKGQSTLILTGANTGGKTVSLKTLGLLSLMAQSGIPIPAEEGSRVAVVQKIFADIGDEQSLQYNLSTFSAWIRTTAQVVREADAASLVLLDEVGGGTDPAEGAALTMALIDRLRARGAKTAVTTHLHLLKAYGSLHPDVVNVSVEVNPDTLRPTYRLIYGRPGESYALLMAEKYGMPPELLEQAKKYLGEGDRKVGELLAALERNQHEWEDRIRKAEGLKREAEADREQARTILLRAKTEREERAEKAREESGEVIQEAREELRRLIREFKAQGRSDVHDLDRSIREKESILRQSLSKAEEEPGTDKPPRILRLGLEPDGNASALLKRNDRRDKKSRTGGRKEHFLTGSVQYEVPAARRELKIIGLRVEEALPLVEKAIDAALLGGLRELEVIHGAGTGRLRKAVRDYLQEHDFVENFGPGGPGRGGDGVTVVEVGPAARKGPHKMPRTVSK
;
A
#
# COMPACT_ATOMS: atom_id res chain seq x y z
N MET A 1 -9.46 53.59 12.03
CA MET A 1 -8.04 53.31 11.74
C MET A 1 -7.58 54.29 10.66
N THR A 2 -6.60 55.15 10.96
CA THR A 2 -5.97 56.05 9.98
C THR A 2 -5.16 55.22 8.97
N LEU A 3 -4.92 55.75 7.76
CA LEU A 3 -4.11 55.08 6.73
C LEU A 3 -2.72 54.65 7.27
N LEU A 4 -2.10 55.53 8.06
CA LEU A 4 -0.85 55.27 8.78
C LEU A 4 -0.94 54.02 9.68
N GLY A 5 -2.01 53.87 10.46
CA GLY A 5 -2.18 52.71 11.34
C GLY A 5 -2.39 51.40 10.58
N ARG A 6 -2.97 51.43 9.36
CA ARG A 6 -3.08 50.24 8.50
C ARG A 6 -1.71 49.85 7.93
N LEU A 7 -0.92 50.82 7.48
CA LEU A 7 0.43 50.57 6.97
C LEU A 7 1.33 50.01 8.07
N ASP A 8 1.31 50.61 9.27
CA ASP A 8 2.07 50.14 10.42
C ASP A 8 1.73 48.68 10.78
N LEU A 9 0.43 48.34 10.82
CA LEU A 9 -0.01 46.96 11.06
C LEU A 9 0.49 45.98 9.98
N ILE A 10 0.49 46.38 8.70
CA ILE A 10 0.99 45.53 7.60
C ILE A 10 2.50 45.29 7.77
N PHE A 11 3.28 46.34 8.05
CA PHE A 11 4.72 46.21 8.30
C PHE A 11 5.01 45.37 9.53
N ALA A 12 4.24 45.52 10.62
CA ALA A 12 4.37 44.70 11.82
C ALA A 12 4.12 43.22 11.53
N LYS A 13 3.07 42.89 10.75
CA LYS A 13 2.78 41.52 10.30
C LYS A 13 3.89 40.95 9.43
N ALA A 14 4.44 41.74 8.50
CA ALA A 14 5.55 41.31 7.65
C ALA A 14 6.85 41.07 8.44
N ASN A 15 7.14 41.93 9.42
CA ASN A 15 8.29 41.76 10.31
C ASN A 15 8.14 40.51 11.18
N TYR A 16 6.96 40.27 11.75
CA TYR A 16 6.65 39.04 12.47
C TYR A 16 6.82 37.81 11.57
N ALA A 17 6.32 37.87 10.33
CA ALA A 17 6.44 36.77 9.37
C ALA A 17 7.90 36.37 9.14
N ARG A 18 8.77 37.37 8.99
CA ARG A 18 10.21 37.16 8.81
C ARG A 18 10.88 36.59 10.07
N SER A 19 10.54 37.08 11.27
CA SER A 19 11.17 36.61 12.51
C SER A 19 10.72 35.20 12.92
N ALA A 20 9.46 34.85 12.67
CA ALA A 20 8.88 33.57 13.08
C ALA A 20 9.00 32.47 12.00
N HIS A 21 9.58 32.79 10.83
CA HIS A 21 9.53 31.97 9.63
C HIS A 21 8.08 31.52 9.33
N ALA A 22 7.19 32.51 9.28
CA ALA A 22 5.76 32.32 9.12
C ALA A 22 5.30 32.64 7.70
N VAL A 23 4.27 31.92 7.27
CA VAL A 23 3.73 31.93 5.90
C VAL A 23 2.28 32.41 5.90
N ILE A 24 1.81 32.87 4.74
CA ILE A 24 0.39 33.17 4.55
C ILE A 24 -0.28 31.84 4.16
N PRO A 25 -1.18 31.28 4.99
CA PRO A 25 -1.79 29.99 4.70
C PRO A 25 -2.88 30.11 3.63
N ILE A 26 -3.21 28.97 3.01
CA ILE A 26 -4.36 28.86 2.12
C ILE A 26 -5.63 28.73 2.96
N LEU A 27 -6.50 29.73 2.88
CA LEU A 27 -7.79 29.71 3.56
C LEU A 27 -8.80 28.87 2.78
N ASN A 28 -9.66 28.13 3.49
CA ASN A 28 -10.73 27.34 2.88
C ASN A 28 -12.01 27.32 3.71
N GLU A 29 -13.14 27.01 3.08
CA GLU A 29 -14.45 26.80 3.73
C GLU A 29 -14.83 25.32 3.81
N GLU A 30 -13.91 24.42 3.45
CA GLU A 30 -14.15 22.96 3.41
C GLU A 30 -13.98 22.29 4.78
N GLY A 31 -13.60 23.05 5.81
CA GLY A 31 -13.32 22.52 7.14
C GLY A 31 -12.02 21.70 7.19
N VAL A 32 -11.04 22.05 6.34
CA VAL A 32 -9.72 21.39 6.28
C VAL A 32 -8.66 22.22 7.01
N TRP A 33 -7.97 21.60 7.96
CA TRP A 33 -6.72 22.11 8.52
C TRP A 33 -5.59 21.19 8.09
N ASP A 34 -4.60 21.71 7.37
CA ASP A 34 -3.36 21.03 7.00
C ASP A 34 -2.21 21.96 7.41
N LEU A 35 -1.83 21.92 8.67
CA LEU A 35 -0.79 22.76 9.25
C LEU A 35 0.55 22.01 9.17
N ARG A 36 1.35 22.32 8.15
CA ARG A 36 2.62 21.63 7.87
C ARG A 36 3.73 22.21 8.71
N ARG A 37 4.46 21.34 9.44
CA ARG A 37 5.58 21.73 10.33
C ARG A 37 5.29 22.98 11.16
N ALA A 38 4.07 23.08 11.66
CA ALA A 38 3.59 24.19 12.45
C ALA A 38 4.30 24.26 13.80
N ARG A 39 4.57 25.47 14.25
CA ARG A 39 5.18 25.75 15.56
C ARG A 39 4.21 26.58 16.37
N HIS A 40 4.21 26.36 17.69
CA HIS A 40 3.43 27.20 18.58
C HIS A 40 4.04 28.62 18.60
N PRO A 41 3.26 29.68 18.30
CA PRO A 41 3.81 31.03 18.07
C PRO A 41 4.45 31.69 19.29
N LEU A 42 4.13 31.22 20.49
CA LEU A 42 4.69 31.71 21.77
C LEU A 42 5.89 30.89 22.28
N LEU A 43 6.26 29.80 21.59
CA LEU A 43 7.43 29.01 21.97
C LEU A 43 8.65 29.43 21.14
N ASP A 44 9.84 29.28 21.71
CA ASP A 44 11.10 29.63 21.03
C ASP A 44 11.26 28.79 19.74
N PRO A 45 11.34 29.40 18.55
CA PRO A 45 11.53 28.69 17.29
C PRO A 45 12.79 27.81 17.25
N GLY A 46 13.83 28.15 18.02
CA GLY A 46 15.09 27.40 18.07
C GLY A 46 15.01 26.09 18.85
N ILE A 47 14.02 25.95 19.75
CA ILE A 47 13.84 24.79 20.63
C ILE A 47 12.59 24.00 20.25
N THR A 48 11.59 24.67 19.69
CA THR A 48 10.27 24.08 19.40
C THR A 48 10.35 23.04 18.29
N VAL A 49 9.92 21.81 18.59
CA VAL A 49 9.75 20.77 17.59
C VAL A 49 8.49 21.06 16.77
N PRO A 50 8.59 21.20 15.43
CA PRO A 50 7.43 21.46 14.59
C PRO A 50 6.50 20.24 14.53
N VAL A 51 5.19 20.48 14.55
CA VAL A 51 4.15 19.45 14.47
C VAL A 51 3.39 19.55 13.15
N HIS A 52 2.94 18.43 12.62
CA HIS A 52 2.02 18.41 11.48
C HIS A 52 0.62 18.12 11.99
N LEU A 53 -0.29 19.09 11.86
CA LEU A 53 -1.67 18.97 12.31
C LEU A 53 -2.60 18.93 11.10
N LEU A 54 -3.15 17.74 10.85
CA LEU A 54 -4.11 17.45 9.80
C LEU A 54 -5.49 17.15 10.39
N LEU A 55 -6.51 17.84 9.91
CA LEU A 55 -7.93 17.48 9.97
C LEU A 55 -8.46 17.63 8.55
N ASP A 56 -8.59 16.50 7.85
CA ASP A 56 -8.86 16.46 6.42
C ASP A 56 -10.36 16.52 6.10
N LYS A 57 -10.67 16.66 4.81
CA LYS A 57 -12.05 16.68 4.31
C LYS A 57 -12.76 15.37 4.69
N GLY A 58 -14.00 15.51 5.18
CA GLY A 58 -14.81 14.39 5.66
C GLY A 58 -14.49 13.93 7.08
N GLN A 59 -13.38 14.35 7.68
CA GLN A 59 -13.08 14.08 9.09
C GLN A 59 -13.77 15.13 9.98
N SER A 60 -14.40 14.68 11.05
CA SER A 60 -15.12 15.54 12.00
C SER A 60 -14.31 15.82 13.25
N THR A 61 -13.55 14.83 13.72
CA THR A 61 -12.95 14.86 15.06
C THR A 61 -11.53 14.31 15.07
N LEU A 62 -10.61 15.01 15.75
CA LEU A 62 -9.30 14.49 16.13
C LEU A 62 -9.30 14.08 17.60
N ILE A 63 -8.86 12.86 17.90
CA ILE A 63 -8.64 12.38 19.28
C ILE A 63 -7.14 12.23 19.49
N LEU A 64 -6.53 13.18 20.18
CA LEU A 64 -5.11 13.18 20.52
C LEU A 64 -4.87 12.39 21.82
N THR A 65 -4.02 11.39 21.74
CA THR A 65 -3.75 10.44 22.82
C THR A 65 -2.25 10.24 23.05
N GLY A 66 -1.90 9.77 24.24
CA GLY A 66 -0.49 9.59 24.66
C GLY A 66 -0.24 10.17 26.06
N ALA A 67 1.01 10.19 26.51
CA ALA A 67 1.38 10.75 27.81
C ALA A 67 1.18 12.28 27.87
N ASN A 68 0.89 12.83 29.05
CA ASN A 68 0.65 14.27 29.24
C ASN A 68 1.86 15.14 28.86
N THR A 69 3.07 14.62 29.03
CA THR A 69 4.33 15.24 28.60
C THR A 69 4.55 15.22 27.07
N GLY A 70 3.65 14.60 26.30
CA GLY A 70 3.78 14.44 24.85
C GLY A 70 3.43 15.67 24.01
N GLY A 71 3.04 16.79 24.61
CA GLY A 71 2.70 18.00 23.84
C GLY A 71 1.33 17.94 23.16
N LYS A 72 0.39 17.11 23.66
CA LYS A 72 -1.03 17.09 23.21
C LYS A 72 -1.69 18.45 23.37
N THR A 73 -1.60 19.04 24.57
CA THR A 73 -2.12 20.38 24.87
C THR A 73 -1.47 21.46 24.00
N VAL A 74 -0.15 21.37 23.78
CA VAL A 74 0.57 22.33 22.91
C VAL A 74 0.09 22.21 21.46
N SER A 75 -0.11 20.99 20.97
CA SER A 75 -0.67 20.72 19.64
C SER A 75 -2.08 21.30 19.51
N LEU A 76 -2.94 21.10 20.53
CA LEU A 76 -4.29 21.64 20.55
C LEU A 76 -4.32 23.18 20.56
N LYS A 77 -3.48 23.81 21.39
CA LYS A 77 -3.30 25.28 21.42
C LYS A 77 -2.77 25.80 20.09
N THR A 78 -1.85 25.08 19.46
CA THR A 78 -1.29 25.45 18.14
C THR A 78 -2.39 25.47 17.09
N LEU A 79 -3.24 24.44 17.03
CA LEU A 79 -4.38 24.41 16.10
C LEU A 79 -5.30 25.64 16.26
N GLY A 80 -5.70 25.95 17.49
CA GLY A 80 -6.56 27.10 17.79
C GLY A 80 -5.92 28.44 17.48
N LEU A 81 -4.70 28.68 17.98
CA LEU A 81 -4.00 29.95 17.79
C LEU A 81 -3.69 30.22 16.33
N LEU A 82 -3.20 29.22 15.57
CA LEU A 82 -2.90 29.42 14.15
C LEU A 82 -4.17 29.66 13.34
N SER A 83 -5.30 29.06 13.72
CA SER A 83 -6.60 29.36 13.10
C SER A 83 -7.01 30.82 13.31
N LEU A 84 -6.89 31.33 14.54
CA LEU A 84 -7.18 32.73 14.87
C LEU A 84 -6.24 33.71 14.16
N MET A 85 -4.94 33.41 14.13
CA MET A 85 -3.94 34.23 13.45
C MET A 85 -4.23 34.33 11.96
N ALA A 86 -4.48 33.21 11.30
CA ALA A 86 -4.80 33.16 9.88
C ALA A 86 -6.07 33.98 9.56
N GLN A 87 -7.15 33.79 10.33
CA GLN A 87 -8.39 34.56 10.18
C GLN A 87 -8.24 36.06 10.50
N SER A 88 -7.23 36.43 11.30
CA SER A 88 -6.86 37.83 11.58
C SER A 88 -5.92 38.43 10.52
N GLY A 89 -5.60 37.65 9.48
CA GLY A 89 -4.63 38.00 8.44
C GLY A 89 -3.21 38.17 8.97
N ILE A 90 -2.85 37.46 10.02
CA ILE A 90 -1.49 37.37 10.55
C ILE A 90 -0.85 36.09 9.96
N PRO A 91 0.32 36.17 9.31
CA PRO A 91 1.04 34.99 8.84
C PRO A 91 1.29 33.99 9.98
N ILE A 92 1.24 32.69 9.69
CA ILE A 92 1.35 31.63 10.71
C ILE A 92 2.72 30.94 10.66
N PRO A 93 3.35 30.62 11.80
CA PRO A 93 4.61 29.86 11.85
C PRO A 93 4.40 28.40 11.44
N ALA A 94 4.33 28.17 10.14
CA ALA A 94 4.16 26.88 9.49
C ALA A 94 4.91 26.86 8.16
N GLU A 95 4.93 25.72 7.49
CA GLU A 95 5.54 25.54 6.17
C GLU A 95 4.56 25.95 5.05
N GLU A 96 5.14 26.34 3.91
CA GLU A 96 4.41 26.72 2.71
C GLU A 96 3.41 25.65 2.26
N GLY A 97 2.28 26.09 1.72
CA GLY A 97 1.17 25.19 1.36
C GLY A 97 0.31 24.73 2.54
N SER A 98 0.55 25.23 3.75
CA SER A 98 -0.36 24.99 4.89
C SER A 98 -1.76 25.55 4.62
N ARG A 99 -2.79 24.83 5.04
CA ARG A 99 -4.21 25.17 4.85
C ARG A 99 -4.90 25.38 6.19
N VAL A 100 -5.75 26.40 6.27
CA VAL A 100 -6.53 26.71 7.48
C VAL A 100 -7.99 26.90 7.08
N ALA A 101 -8.90 26.19 7.75
CA ALA A 101 -10.32 26.42 7.53
C ALA A 101 -10.81 27.67 8.25
N VAL A 102 -11.71 28.39 7.59
CA VAL A 102 -12.37 29.57 8.15
C VAL A 102 -13.62 29.13 8.90
N VAL A 103 -13.65 29.42 10.20
CA VAL A 103 -14.77 29.14 11.11
C VAL A 103 -15.27 30.42 11.76
N GLN A 104 -16.56 30.47 12.07
CA GLN A 104 -17.18 31.62 12.73
C GLN A 104 -16.93 31.62 14.24
N LYS A 105 -16.85 30.43 14.84
CA LYS A 105 -16.73 30.25 16.29
C LYS A 105 -15.60 29.28 16.61
N ILE A 106 -14.79 29.63 17.61
CA ILE A 106 -13.80 28.73 18.19
C ILE A 106 -14.11 28.62 19.68
N PHE A 107 -14.42 27.41 20.12
CA PHE A 107 -14.61 27.09 21.53
C PHE A 107 -13.35 26.38 22.04
N ALA A 108 -12.89 26.76 23.22
CA ALA A 108 -11.70 26.18 23.82
C ALA A 108 -11.93 25.95 25.32
N ASP A 109 -11.74 24.70 25.74
CA ASP A 109 -11.59 24.31 27.14
C ASP A 109 -10.19 23.72 27.28
N ILE A 110 -9.20 24.59 27.54
CA ILE A 110 -7.78 24.23 27.48
C ILE A 110 -7.02 24.79 28.69
N GLY A 111 -6.55 23.91 29.56
CA GLY A 111 -5.61 24.23 30.64
C GLY A 111 -6.01 23.72 32.01
N ASP A 112 -5.05 23.77 32.93
CA ASP A 112 -5.23 23.49 34.35
C ASP A 112 -5.78 24.74 35.06
N GLU A 113 -7.07 25.04 34.95
CA GLU A 113 -7.70 25.92 35.93
C GLU A 113 -7.88 25.16 37.26
N GLN A 114 -6.76 24.89 37.94
CA GLN A 114 -6.72 24.81 39.40
C GLN A 114 -6.71 26.25 39.96
N SER A 115 -7.74 27.00 39.61
CA SER A 115 -7.96 28.33 40.16
C SER A 115 -8.60 28.15 41.53
N LEU A 116 -7.79 28.16 42.59
CA LEU A 116 -8.25 28.34 43.99
C LEU A 116 -9.23 29.53 44.18
N GLN A 117 -9.35 30.39 43.17
CA GLN A 117 -10.20 31.57 43.11
C GLN A 117 -11.65 31.28 42.69
N TYR A 118 -11.96 30.09 42.16
CA TYR A 118 -13.33 29.62 41.94
C TYR A 118 -13.52 28.30 42.70
N ASN A 119 -14.33 28.31 43.76
CA ASN A 119 -14.69 27.14 44.60
C ASN A 119 -15.46 26.02 43.84
N LEU A 120 -15.27 25.86 42.53
CA LEU A 120 -15.91 24.84 41.71
C LEU A 120 -14.95 23.68 41.45
N SER A 121 -15.45 22.44 41.46
CA SER A 121 -14.66 21.28 41.04
C SER A 121 -14.31 21.36 39.55
N THR A 122 -13.14 20.83 39.17
CA THR A 122 -12.68 20.72 37.77
C THR A 122 -13.75 20.16 36.84
N PHE A 123 -14.49 19.15 37.30
CA PHE A 123 -15.61 18.57 36.57
C PHE A 123 -16.77 19.56 36.36
N SER A 124 -17.14 20.34 37.37
CA SER A 124 -18.26 21.30 37.24
C SER A 124 -17.95 22.42 36.25
N ALA A 125 -16.69 22.87 36.20
CA ALA A 125 -16.22 23.83 35.20
C ALA A 125 -16.34 23.24 33.79
N TRP A 126 -15.85 22.01 33.59
CA TRP A 126 -15.95 21.30 32.33
C TRP A 126 -17.40 21.09 31.87
N ILE A 127 -18.33 20.73 32.78
CA ILE A 127 -19.77 20.59 32.47
C ILE A 127 -20.35 21.92 32.01
N ARG A 128 -20.03 23.02 32.69
CA ARG A 128 -20.53 24.36 32.33
C ARG A 128 -20.07 24.76 30.92
N THR A 129 -18.78 24.57 30.63
CA THR A 129 -18.19 24.84 29.31
C THR A 129 -18.83 23.96 28.25
N THR A 130 -18.90 22.66 28.50
CA THR A 130 -19.54 21.68 27.61
C THR A 130 -20.99 22.02 27.32
N ALA A 131 -21.77 22.42 28.32
CA ALA A 131 -23.16 22.82 28.15
C ALA A 131 -23.29 24.07 27.26
N GLN A 132 -22.35 25.02 27.34
CA GLN A 132 -22.32 26.18 26.45
C GLN A 132 -21.98 25.75 25.01
N VAL A 133 -20.94 24.95 24.83
CA VAL A 133 -20.53 24.41 23.52
C VAL A 133 -21.71 23.68 22.86
N VAL A 134 -22.42 22.82 23.59
CA VAL A 134 -23.60 22.09 23.08
C VAL A 134 -24.74 23.02 22.67
N ARG A 135 -24.89 24.20 23.28
CA ARG A 135 -25.93 25.16 22.87
C ARG A 135 -25.54 25.91 21.61
N GLU A 136 -24.28 26.30 21.48
CA GLU A 136 -23.85 27.31 20.51
C GLU A 136 -23.08 26.74 19.31
N ALA A 137 -22.44 25.56 19.43
CA ALA A 137 -21.65 24.99 18.36
C ALA A 137 -22.51 24.44 17.21
N ASP A 138 -22.02 24.66 15.99
CA ASP A 138 -22.63 24.31 14.70
C ASP A 138 -21.56 23.96 13.65
N ALA A 139 -21.96 23.80 12.38
CA ALA A 139 -21.08 23.42 11.28
C ALA A 139 -19.94 24.43 10.99
N ALA A 140 -20.07 25.67 11.46
CA ALA A 140 -19.04 26.71 11.32
C ALA A 140 -18.23 26.89 12.61
N SER A 141 -18.17 25.86 13.45
CA SER A 141 -17.49 25.88 14.75
C SER A 141 -16.29 24.93 14.79
N LEU A 142 -15.19 25.39 15.39
CA LEU A 142 -14.08 24.56 15.84
C LEU A 142 -14.13 24.44 17.37
N VAL A 143 -14.12 23.22 17.90
CA VAL A 143 -14.18 22.94 19.34
C VAL A 143 -12.89 22.25 19.77
N LEU A 144 -12.20 22.82 20.76
CA LEU A 144 -10.93 22.34 21.28
C LEU A 144 -11.09 21.98 22.76
N LEU A 145 -10.92 20.71 23.12
CA LEU A 145 -11.11 20.24 24.49
C LEU A 145 -9.87 19.50 24.98
N ASP A 146 -9.31 19.94 26.10
CA ASP A 146 -8.14 19.33 26.73
C ASP A 146 -8.55 18.46 27.92
N GLU A 147 -7.96 17.28 28.04
CA GLU A 147 -8.18 16.32 29.14
C GLU A 147 -9.66 16.08 29.49
N VAL A 148 -10.46 15.83 28.45
CA VAL A 148 -11.91 15.59 28.56
C VAL A 148 -12.26 14.45 29.52
N GLY A 149 -13.30 14.67 30.32
CA GLY A 149 -13.76 13.71 31.32
C GLY A 149 -12.88 13.62 32.57
N GLY A 150 -11.92 14.55 32.74
CA GLY A 150 -11.11 14.65 33.95
C GLY A 150 -11.90 15.06 35.20
N GLY A 151 -11.46 14.58 36.37
CA GLY A 151 -12.03 14.98 37.67
C GLY A 151 -13.34 14.28 38.07
N THR A 152 -13.71 13.20 37.38
CA THR A 152 -14.84 12.31 37.73
C THR A 152 -14.46 10.83 37.52
N ASP A 153 -15.42 9.92 37.69
CA ASP A 153 -15.27 8.51 37.30
C ASP A 153 -14.87 8.40 35.82
N PRO A 154 -13.78 7.68 35.48
CA PRO A 154 -13.30 7.57 34.10
C PRO A 154 -14.33 7.01 33.10
N ALA A 155 -15.21 6.10 33.52
CA ALA A 155 -16.21 5.52 32.65
C ALA A 155 -17.35 6.52 32.38
N GLU A 156 -17.82 7.22 33.41
CA GLU A 156 -18.81 8.29 33.26
C GLU A 156 -18.28 9.46 32.42
N GLY A 157 -17.05 9.91 32.70
CA GLY A 157 -16.38 10.97 31.95
C GLY A 157 -16.20 10.62 30.47
N ALA A 158 -15.83 9.36 30.18
CA ALA A 158 -15.75 8.87 28.82
C ALA A 158 -17.12 8.83 28.12
N ALA A 159 -18.15 8.29 28.78
CA ALA A 159 -19.50 8.18 28.23
C ALA A 159 -20.07 9.55 27.86
N LEU A 160 -19.93 10.53 28.76
CA LEU A 160 -20.40 11.89 28.53
C LEU A 160 -19.62 12.57 27.39
N THR A 161 -18.31 12.34 27.31
CA THR A 161 -17.50 12.88 26.22
C THR A 161 -17.87 12.27 24.87
N MET A 162 -18.11 10.96 24.81
CA MET A 162 -18.57 10.32 23.57
C MET A 162 -19.91 10.91 23.10
N ALA A 163 -20.86 11.11 24.03
CA ALA A 163 -22.14 11.74 23.73
C ALA A 163 -21.99 13.20 23.26
N LEU A 164 -21.05 13.95 23.84
CA LEU A 164 -20.69 15.30 23.39
C LEU A 164 -20.15 15.28 21.96
N ILE A 165 -19.18 14.42 21.67
CA ILE A 165 -18.58 14.30 20.33
C ILE A 165 -19.65 13.91 19.31
N ASP A 166 -20.51 12.93 19.60
CA ASP A 166 -21.64 12.55 18.73
C ASP A 166 -22.56 13.74 18.43
N ARG A 167 -22.89 14.54 19.46
CA ARG A 167 -23.74 15.72 19.30
C ARG A 167 -23.08 16.79 18.41
N LEU A 168 -21.78 17.01 18.57
CA LEU A 168 -21.02 17.97 17.76
C LEU A 168 -20.88 17.50 16.31
N ARG A 169 -20.57 16.21 16.12
CA ARG A 169 -20.52 15.55 14.80
C ARG A 169 -21.84 15.67 14.06
N ALA A 170 -22.96 15.38 14.73
CA ALA A 170 -24.30 15.50 14.15
C ALA A 170 -24.65 16.94 13.72
N ARG A 171 -24.03 17.95 14.32
CA ARG A 171 -24.18 19.36 13.94
C ARG A 171 -23.17 19.85 12.90
N GLY A 172 -22.26 18.98 12.46
CA GLY A 172 -21.19 19.31 11.52
C GLY A 172 -20.02 20.07 12.13
N ALA A 173 -19.98 20.25 13.46
CA ALA A 173 -18.88 20.95 14.12
C ALA A 173 -17.58 20.14 14.03
N LYS A 174 -16.45 20.85 13.91
CA LYS A 174 -15.12 20.25 13.88
C LYS A 174 -14.56 20.23 15.28
N THR A 175 -14.01 19.11 15.71
CA THR A 175 -13.58 18.92 17.11
C THR A 175 -12.15 18.39 17.17
N ALA A 176 -11.36 18.87 18.13
CA ALA A 176 -10.11 18.24 18.53
C ALA A 176 -10.13 18.06 20.05
N VAL A 177 -9.91 16.83 20.51
CA VAL A 177 -9.92 16.47 21.92
C VAL A 177 -8.61 15.83 22.32
N THR A 178 -8.11 16.09 23.52
CA THR A 178 -7.03 15.31 24.12
C THR A 178 -7.58 14.42 25.22
N THR A 179 -7.09 13.19 25.33
CA THR A 179 -7.56 12.26 26.36
C THR A 179 -6.52 11.21 26.73
N HIS A 180 -6.70 10.63 27.92
CA HIS A 180 -6.03 9.42 28.38
C HIS A 180 -7.00 8.24 28.54
N LEU A 181 -8.30 8.43 28.26
CA LEU A 181 -9.35 7.44 28.48
C LEU A 181 -9.38 6.39 27.35
N HIS A 182 -9.33 5.10 27.71
CA HIS A 182 -9.30 3.99 26.73
C HIS A 182 -10.57 3.89 25.89
N LEU A 183 -11.74 4.21 26.47
CA LEU A 183 -13.02 4.18 25.74
C LEU A 183 -13.05 5.17 24.57
N LEU A 184 -12.39 6.33 24.70
CA LEU A 184 -12.30 7.31 23.62
C LEU A 184 -11.38 6.85 22.49
N LYS A 185 -10.30 6.11 22.81
CA LYS A 185 -9.45 5.44 21.80
C LYS A 185 -10.29 4.47 20.96
N ALA A 186 -11.08 3.63 21.63
CA ALA A 186 -11.97 2.69 20.96
C ALA A 186 -13.03 3.41 20.12
N TYR A 187 -13.61 4.49 20.62
CA TYR A 187 -14.58 5.32 19.89
C TYR A 187 -14.01 5.83 18.56
N GLY A 188 -12.77 6.33 18.55
CA GLY A 188 -12.11 6.80 17.33
C GLY A 188 -11.88 5.70 16.29
N SER A 189 -11.69 4.45 16.74
CA SER A 189 -11.52 3.31 15.83
C SER A 189 -12.84 2.81 15.24
N LEU A 190 -13.97 3.12 15.87
CA LEU A 190 -15.30 2.69 15.42
C LEU A 190 -15.97 3.66 14.43
N HIS A 191 -15.50 4.91 14.37
CA HIS A 191 -16.11 5.97 13.58
C HIS A 191 -15.15 6.44 12.47
N PRO A 192 -15.47 6.19 11.17
CA PRO A 192 -14.56 6.50 10.06
C PRO A 192 -14.19 7.99 9.92
N ASP A 193 -15.05 8.90 10.36
CA ASP A 193 -14.83 10.34 10.35
C ASP A 193 -14.08 10.85 11.59
N VAL A 194 -13.75 9.99 12.54
CA VAL A 194 -13.01 10.32 13.76
C VAL A 194 -11.61 9.75 13.64
N VAL A 195 -10.60 10.57 13.89
CA VAL A 195 -9.21 10.18 13.70
C VAL A 195 -8.50 10.11 15.04
N ASN A 196 -8.03 8.92 15.39
CA ASN A 196 -7.08 8.75 16.48
C ASN A 196 -5.71 9.28 16.06
N VAL A 197 -5.12 10.09 16.92
CA VAL A 197 -3.78 10.63 16.75
C VAL A 197 -3.00 10.32 18.02
N SER A 198 -1.84 9.67 17.88
CA SER A 198 -0.95 9.41 18.99
C SER A 198 0.30 10.27 18.93
N VAL A 199 0.81 10.65 20.10
CA VAL A 199 2.14 11.25 20.19
C VAL A 199 3.17 10.13 20.24
N GLU A 200 4.11 10.15 19.30
CA GLU A 200 5.23 9.21 19.26
C GLU A 200 6.16 9.41 20.47
N VAL A 201 6.52 8.28 21.07
CA VAL A 201 7.47 8.19 22.17
C VAL A 201 8.62 7.31 21.71
N ASN A 202 9.85 7.76 21.94
CA ASN A 202 11.02 6.94 21.64
C ASN A 202 11.07 5.75 22.62
N PRO A 203 11.12 4.49 22.15
CA PRO A 203 10.97 3.31 23.00
C PRO A 203 12.14 3.13 23.98
N ASP A 204 13.36 3.52 23.61
CA ASP A 204 14.54 3.36 24.46
C ASP A 204 14.59 4.44 25.56
N THR A 205 14.30 5.68 25.16
CA THR A 205 14.44 6.85 26.04
C THR A 205 13.14 7.20 26.78
N LEU A 206 11.99 6.70 26.34
CA LEU A 206 10.64 7.09 26.77
C LEU A 206 10.38 8.60 26.70
N ARG A 207 11.17 9.31 25.90
CA ARG A 207 10.99 10.75 25.67
C ARG A 207 10.04 10.96 24.50
N PRO A 208 9.14 11.95 24.58
CA PRO A 208 8.27 12.31 23.46
C PRO A 208 9.12 12.84 22.32
N THR A 209 8.86 12.36 21.10
CA THR A 209 9.48 12.91 19.87
C THR A 209 8.68 14.10 19.34
N TYR A 210 7.50 14.36 19.91
CA TYR A 210 6.50 15.34 19.48
C TYR A 210 5.98 15.13 18.06
N ARG A 211 6.26 13.96 17.46
CA ARG A 211 5.67 13.56 16.18
C ARG A 211 4.27 13.01 16.42
N LEU A 212 3.31 13.50 15.64
CA LEU A 212 1.94 13.00 15.65
C LEU A 212 1.80 11.86 14.64
N ILE A 213 1.28 10.72 15.10
CA ILE A 213 1.01 9.55 14.28
C ILE A 213 -0.51 9.44 14.11
N TYR A 214 -0.96 9.63 12.87
CA TYR A 214 -2.37 9.60 12.50
C TYR A 214 -2.90 8.18 12.30
N GLY A 215 -4.17 7.96 12.62
CA GLY A 215 -4.86 6.68 12.48
C GLY A 215 -4.57 5.67 13.58
N ARG A 216 -3.77 6.03 14.59
CA ARG A 216 -3.34 5.13 15.66
C ARG A 216 -3.65 5.70 17.04
N PRO A 217 -4.25 4.91 17.96
CA PRO A 217 -4.31 5.30 19.36
C PRO A 217 -2.90 5.27 19.99
N GLY A 218 -2.70 6.06 21.04
CA GLY A 218 -1.44 6.10 21.78
C GLY A 218 -1.41 5.11 22.92
N GLU A 219 -0.23 4.52 23.20
CA GLU A 219 -0.04 3.60 24.31
C GLU A 219 -0.06 4.32 25.67
N SER A 220 -0.46 3.58 26.71
CA SER A 220 -0.42 4.04 28.10
C SER A 220 0.93 3.63 28.71
N TYR A 221 1.92 4.53 28.67
CA TYR A 221 3.29 4.27 29.13
C TYR A 221 3.52 4.38 30.65
N ALA A 222 2.46 4.54 31.46
CA ALA A 222 2.59 4.90 32.88
C ALA A 222 3.40 3.85 33.69
N LEU A 223 3.12 2.56 33.51
CA LEU A 223 3.84 1.50 34.22
C LEU A 223 5.29 1.32 33.72
N LEU A 224 5.51 1.48 32.41
CA LEU A 224 6.83 1.42 31.79
C LEU A 224 7.72 2.59 32.25
N MET A 225 7.12 3.78 32.39
CA MET A 225 7.80 4.93 33.01
C MET A 225 8.14 4.64 34.47
N ALA A 226 7.18 4.13 35.26
CA ALA A 226 7.43 3.79 36.66
C ALA A 226 8.61 2.80 36.82
N GLU A 227 8.68 1.76 35.98
CA GLU A 227 9.83 0.85 35.90
C GLU A 227 11.14 1.59 35.64
N LYS A 228 11.16 2.44 34.62
CA LYS A 228 12.35 3.23 34.27
C LYS A 228 12.81 4.20 35.36
N TYR A 229 11.87 4.73 36.15
CA TYR A 229 12.16 5.57 37.31
C TYR A 229 12.56 4.77 38.57
N GLY A 230 12.73 3.46 38.45
CA GLY A 230 13.24 2.60 39.53
C GLY A 230 12.16 2.06 40.46
N MET A 231 10.90 2.02 40.02
CA MET A 231 9.83 1.40 40.80
C MET A 231 10.09 -0.11 40.93
N PRO A 232 9.98 -0.71 42.14
CA PRO A 232 10.25 -2.13 42.35
C PRO A 232 9.39 -3.02 41.43
N PRO A 233 9.98 -4.03 40.76
CA PRO A 233 9.23 -4.94 39.87
C PRO A 233 8.04 -5.60 40.55
N GLU A 234 8.16 -5.92 41.84
CA GLU A 234 7.10 -6.56 42.63
C GLU A 234 5.87 -5.65 42.76
N LEU A 235 6.08 -4.35 42.92
CA LEU A 235 5.00 -3.36 43.00
C LEU A 235 4.35 -3.14 41.64
N LEU A 236 5.12 -3.16 40.55
CA LEU A 236 4.60 -3.06 39.19
C LEU A 236 3.75 -4.28 38.82
N GLU A 237 4.21 -5.48 39.18
CA GLU A 237 3.45 -6.71 38.98
C GLU A 237 2.16 -6.73 39.81
N GLN A 238 2.17 -6.15 41.01
CA GLN A 238 0.93 -5.94 41.78
C GLN A 238 0.02 -4.90 41.11
N ALA A 239 0.55 -3.76 40.66
CA ALA A 239 -0.22 -2.72 39.97
C ALA A 239 -0.91 -3.25 38.71
N LYS A 240 -0.24 -4.11 37.93
CA LYS A 240 -0.82 -4.80 36.76
C LYS A 240 -2.04 -5.66 37.12
N LYS A 241 -2.12 -6.19 38.35
CA LYS A 241 -3.27 -6.99 38.82
C LYS A 241 -4.47 -6.13 39.24
N TYR A 242 -4.24 -4.87 39.61
CA TYR A 242 -5.31 -3.94 39.98
C TYR A 242 -6.00 -3.28 38.77
N LEU A 243 -5.37 -3.30 37.59
CA LEU A 243 -6.06 -2.96 36.35
C LEU A 243 -7.19 -3.99 36.15
N GLY A 244 -8.44 -3.54 36.31
CA GLY A 244 -9.62 -4.42 36.27
C GLY A 244 -9.66 -5.26 34.99
N GLU A 245 -10.20 -6.49 35.07
CA GLU A 245 -10.20 -7.44 33.94
C GLU A 245 -10.78 -6.82 32.65
N GLY A 246 -11.76 -5.93 32.76
CA GLY A 246 -12.33 -5.20 31.63
C GLY A 246 -11.34 -4.24 30.95
N ASP A 247 -10.70 -3.36 31.72
CA ASP A 247 -9.69 -2.43 31.20
C ASP A 247 -8.45 -3.15 30.69
N ARG A 248 -8.05 -4.24 31.35
CA ARG A 248 -6.93 -5.07 30.89
C ARG A 248 -7.26 -5.74 29.56
N LYS A 249 -8.46 -6.28 29.41
CA LYS A 249 -8.90 -6.96 28.17
C LYS A 249 -9.10 -5.99 27.01
N VAL A 250 -9.63 -4.79 27.28
CA VAL A 250 -9.72 -3.70 26.28
C VAL A 250 -8.32 -3.23 25.89
N GLY A 251 -7.42 -3.03 26.86
CA GLY A 251 -6.03 -2.69 26.60
C GLY A 251 -5.29 -3.76 25.79
N GLU A 252 -5.46 -5.03 26.11
CA GLU A 252 -4.89 -6.18 25.38
C GLU A 252 -5.45 -6.27 23.95
N LEU A 253 -6.76 -6.08 23.77
CA LEU A 253 -7.41 -6.06 22.45
C LEU A 253 -6.93 -4.89 21.60
N LEU A 254 -6.84 -3.68 22.18
CA LEU A 254 -6.31 -2.51 21.50
C LEU A 254 -4.84 -2.72 21.12
N ALA A 255 -3.99 -3.20 22.04
CA ALA A 255 -2.59 -3.49 21.75
C ALA A 255 -2.42 -4.62 20.71
N ALA A 256 -3.33 -5.58 20.64
CA ALA A 256 -3.32 -6.62 19.60
C ALA A 256 -3.77 -6.07 18.23
N LEU A 257 -4.81 -5.22 18.20
CA LEU A 257 -5.25 -4.53 16.99
C LEU A 257 -4.16 -3.60 16.45
N GLU A 258 -3.50 -2.86 17.32
CA GLU A 258 -2.39 -1.95 16.98
C GLU A 258 -1.19 -2.71 16.42
N ARG A 259 -0.76 -3.82 17.06
CA ARG A 259 0.31 -4.67 16.53
C ARG A 259 -0.03 -5.23 15.15
N ASN A 260 -1.25 -5.72 14.98
CA ASN A 260 -1.72 -6.19 13.68
C ASN A 260 -1.71 -5.06 12.64
N GLN A 261 -2.21 -3.87 12.98
CA GLN A 261 -2.18 -2.71 12.08
C GLN A 261 -0.75 -2.33 11.69
N HIS A 262 0.19 -2.32 12.65
CA HIS A 262 1.60 -2.05 12.38
C HIS A 262 2.21 -3.05 11.39
N GLU A 263 1.95 -4.34 11.59
CA GLU A 263 2.41 -5.40 10.68
C GLU A 263 1.81 -5.24 9.28
N TRP A 264 0.53 -4.87 9.19
CA TRP A 264 -0.15 -4.64 7.92
C TRP A 264 0.41 -3.42 7.18
N GLU A 265 0.63 -2.31 7.86
CA GLU A 265 1.19 -1.10 7.24
C GLU A 265 2.63 -1.30 6.77
N ASP A 266 3.47 -1.99 7.55
CA ASP A 266 4.83 -2.31 7.10
C ASP A 266 4.83 -3.26 5.91
N ARG A 267 3.87 -4.20 5.85
CA ARG A 267 3.66 -5.04 4.67
C ARG A 267 3.23 -4.22 3.46
N ILE A 268 2.30 -3.28 3.63
CA ILE A 268 1.86 -2.38 2.55
C ILE A 268 3.04 -1.53 2.07
N ARG A 269 3.79 -0.89 2.96
CA ARG A 269 4.95 -0.06 2.61
C ARG A 269 6.02 -0.86 1.86
N LYS A 270 6.31 -2.08 2.30
CA LYS A 270 7.22 -3.00 1.60
C LYS A 270 6.69 -3.40 0.23
N ALA A 271 5.40 -3.72 0.12
CA ALA A 271 4.78 -4.07 -1.15
C ALA A 271 4.80 -2.90 -2.15
N GLU A 272 4.53 -1.68 -1.69
CA GLU A 272 4.63 -0.47 -2.51
C GLU A 272 6.08 -0.19 -2.96
N GLY A 273 7.06 -0.40 -2.08
CA GLY A 273 8.49 -0.29 -2.41
C GLY A 273 8.89 -1.28 -3.49
N LEU A 274 8.57 -2.57 -3.32
CA LEU A 274 8.85 -3.62 -4.29
C LEU A 274 8.15 -3.37 -5.63
N LYS A 275 6.92 -2.84 -5.61
CA LYS A 275 6.19 -2.48 -6.82
C LYS A 275 6.91 -1.38 -7.61
N ARG A 276 7.39 -0.33 -6.93
CA ARG A 276 8.16 0.75 -7.57
C ARG A 276 9.47 0.25 -8.18
N GLU A 277 10.16 -0.63 -7.48
CA GLU A 277 11.39 -1.26 -7.97
C GLU A 277 11.11 -2.09 -9.23
N ALA A 278 10.08 -2.95 -9.20
CA ALA A 278 9.67 -3.75 -10.34
C ALA A 278 9.23 -2.90 -11.55
N GLU A 279 8.59 -1.74 -11.32
CA GLU A 279 8.24 -0.79 -12.37
C GLU A 279 9.49 -0.13 -12.99
N ALA A 280 10.46 0.27 -12.18
CA ALA A 280 11.72 0.84 -12.65
C ALA A 280 12.53 -0.18 -13.47
N ASP A 281 12.64 -1.42 -12.99
CA ASP A 281 13.33 -2.51 -13.70
C ASP A 281 12.65 -2.84 -15.03
N ARG A 282 11.31 -2.83 -15.06
CA ARG A 282 10.55 -3.02 -16.31
C ARG A 282 10.85 -1.94 -17.32
N GLU A 283 10.93 -0.67 -16.90
CA GLU A 283 11.21 0.43 -17.81
C GLU A 283 12.65 0.39 -18.33
N GLN A 284 13.60 0.02 -17.47
CA GLN A 284 14.99 -0.22 -17.89
C GLN A 284 15.09 -1.38 -18.89
N ALA A 285 14.44 -2.52 -18.61
CA ALA A 285 14.41 -3.66 -19.51
C ALA A 285 13.77 -3.31 -20.86
N ARG A 286 12.69 -2.51 -20.84
CA ARG A 286 12.02 -2.02 -22.05
C ARG A 286 12.96 -1.15 -22.88
N THR A 287 13.71 -0.25 -22.24
CA THR A 287 14.68 0.62 -22.91
C THR A 287 15.81 -0.18 -23.55
N ILE A 288 16.35 -1.19 -22.83
CA ILE A 288 17.40 -2.07 -23.35
C ILE A 288 16.88 -2.88 -24.55
N LEU A 289 15.68 -3.45 -24.45
CA LEU A 289 15.06 -4.19 -25.56
C LEU A 289 14.84 -3.32 -26.79
N LEU A 290 14.40 -2.07 -26.61
CA LEU A 290 14.20 -1.15 -27.72
C LEU A 290 15.53 -0.84 -28.43
N ARG A 291 16.59 -0.55 -27.67
CA ARG A 291 17.94 -0.31 -28.22
C ARG A 291 18.50 -1.54 -28.93
N ALA A 292 18.34 -2.72 -28.34
CA ALA A 292 18.79 -3.96 -28.97
C ALA A 292 18.03 -4.24 -30.28
N LYS A 293 16.75 -3.87 -30.36
CA LYS A 293 15.95 -3.99 -31.58
C LYS A 293 16.43 -3.01 -32.65
N THR A 294 16.63 -1.74 -32.33
CA THR A 294 17.10 -0.73 -33.29
C THR A 294 18.49 -1.07 -33.81
N GLU A 295 19.43 -1.46 -32.94
CA GLU A 295 20.77 -1.88 -33.37
C GLU A 295 20.74 -3.12 -34.27
N ARG A 296 19.79 -4.04 -34.04
CA ARG A 296 19.62 -5.22 -34.89
C ARG A 296 19.07 -4.85 -36.26
N GLU A 297 18.11 -3.92 -36.32
CA GLU A 297 17.56 -3.39 -37.57
C GLU A 297 18.64 -2.66 -38.38
N GLU A 298 19.43 -1.78 -37.75
CA GLU A 298 20.56 -1.08 -38.39
C GLU A 298 21.63 -2.05 -38.92
N ARG A 299 21.98 -3.09 -38.14
CA ARG A 299 22.94 -4.12 -38.60
C ARG A 299 22.40 -4.92 -39.77
N ALA A 300 21.12 -5.25 -39.77
CA ALA A 300 20.49 -5.96 -40.87
C ALA A 300 20.40 -5.11 -42.14
N GLU A 301 20.17 -3.80 -42.00
CA GLU A 301 20.15 -2.85 -43.12
C GLU A 301 21.54 -2.70 -43.75
N LYS A 302 22.58 -2.45 -42.95
CA LYS A 302 23.97 -2.39 -43.44
C LYS A 302 24.41 -3.67 -44.14
N ALA A 303 24.08 -4.83 -43.58
CA ALA A 303 24.42 -6.11 -44.21
C ALA A 303 23.71 -6.31 -45.57
N ARG A 304 22.49 -5.78 -45.74
CA ARG A 304 21.76 -5.81 -47.02
C ARG A 304 22.37 -4.87 -48.05
N GLU A 305 22.81 -3.68 -47.64
CA GLU A 305 23.50 -2.72 -48.51
C GLU A 305 24.82 -3.30 -49.01
N GLU A 306 25.68 -3.78 -48.11
CA GLU A 306 26.97 -4.40 -48.45
C GLU A 306 26.79 -5.62 -49.36
N SER A 307 25.79 -6.47 -49.09
CA SER A 307 25.46 -7.61 -49.96
C SER A 307 24.99 -7.14 -51.34
N GLY A 308 24.22 -6.06 -51.42
CA GLY A 308 23.75 -5.47 -52.68
C GLY A 308 24.88 -4.95 -53.56
N GLU A 309 25.88 -4.31 -52.96
CA GLU A 309 27.09 -3.84 -53.65
C GLU A 309 27.92 -5.01 -54.21
N VAL A 310 28.17 -6.05 -53.40
CA VAL A 310 28.90 -7.25 -53.84
C VAL A 310 28.18 -7.95 -55.01
N ILE A 311 26.85 -8.01 -54.97
CA ILE A 311 26.05 -8.60 -56.07
C ILE A 311 26.13 -7.74 -57.35
N GLN A 312 26.13 -6.41 -57.20
CA GLN A 312 26.30 -5.48 -58.33
C GLN A 312 27.67 -5.66 -58.98
N GLU A 313 28.76 -5.63 -58.20
CA GLU A 313 30.12 -5.81 -58.70
C GLU A 313 30.28 -7.15 -59.44
N ALA A 314 29.78 -8.25 -58.84
CA ALA A 314 29.86 -9.56 -59.47
C ALA A 314 29.04 -9.65 -60.78
N ARG A 315 27.91 -8.94 -60.87
CA ARG A 315 27.12 -8.84 -62.11
C ARG A 315 27.84 -8.05 -63.19
N GLU A 316 28.52 -6.97 -62.83
CA GLU A 316 29.30 -6.17 -63.76
C GLU A 316 30.52 -6.91 -64.29
N GLU A 317 31.22 -7.64 -63.41
CA GLU A 317 32.35 -8.48 -63.77
C GLU A 317 31.93 -9.63 -64.70
N LEU A 318 30.80 -10.28 -64.42
CA LEU A 318 30.21 -11.29 -65.30
C LEU A 318 29.87 -10.70 -66.68
N ARG A 319 29.27 -9.50 -66.73
CA ARG A 319 28.97 -8.79 -67.99
C ARG A 319 30.24 -8.40 -68.75
N ARG A 320 31.32 -8.05 -68.05
CA ARG A 320 32.61 -7.75 -68.66
C ARG A 320 33.22 -9.01 -69.29
N LEU A 321 33.24 -10.12 -68.58
CA LEU A 321 33.72 -11.41 -69.09
C LEU A 321 32.92 -11.87 -70.31
N ILE A 322 31.58 -11.76 -70.29
CA ILE A 322 30.73 -12.09 -71.45
C ILE A 322 31.06 -11.20 -72.66
N ARG A 323 31.41 -9.93 -72.45
CA ARG A 323 31.81 -9.00 -73.53
C ARG A 323 33.20 -9.33 -74.09
N GLU A 324 34.17 -9.59 -73.24
CA GLU A 324 35.52 -10.01 -73.64
C GLU A 324 35.47 -11.33 -74.44
N PHE A 325 34.63 -12.28 -74.02
CA PHE A 325 34.44 -13.55 -74.70
C PHE A 325 33.66 -13.44 -76.02
N LYS A 326 32.76 -12.45 -76.18
CA LYS A 326 32.10 -12.18 -77.47
C LYS A 326 33.03 -11.51 -78.49
N ALA A 327 34.08 -10.81 -78.03
CA ALA A 327 35.06 -10.15 -78.88
C ALA A 327 36.11 -11.12 -79.44
N GLN A 328 36.36 -12.24 -78.76
CA GLN A 328 37.18 -13.34 -79.26
C GLN A 328 36.27 -14.35 -79.98
N GLY A 329 36.42 -14.46 -81.30
CA GLY A 329 35.56 -15.27 -82.17
C GLY A 329 35.49 -16.75 -81.76
N ARG A 330 34.32 -17.34 -82.02
CA ARG A 330 33.89 -18.72 -81.70
C ARG A 330 34.96 -19.80 -81.92
N SER A 331 35.34 -20.44 -80.81
CA SER A 331 35.63 -21.88 -80.71
C SER A 331 35.20 -22.32 -79.29
N ASP A 332 34.34 -23.34 -79.20
CA ASP A 332 33.88 -24.02 -77.98
C ASP A 332 32.86 -23.30 -77.07
N VAL A 333 31.62 -23.23 -77.57
CA VAL A 333 30.40 -22.85 -76.81
C VAL A 333 30.19 -23.74 -75.57
N HIS A 334 30.74 -24.96 -75.55
CA HIS A 334 30.53 -25.94 -74.49
C HIS A 334 31.34 -25.66 -73.21
N ASP A 335 32.51 -25.01 -73.33
CA ASP A 335 33.32 -24.63 -72.17
C ASP A 335 32.83 -23.31 -71.54
N LEU A 336 32.25 -22.41 -72.35
CA LEU A 336 31.61 -21.18 -71.87
C LEU A 336 30.39 -21.47 -70.98
N ASP A 337 29.54 -22.42 -71.38
CA ASP A 337 28.35 -22.81 -70.61
C ASP A 337 28.73 -23.50 -69.28
N ARG A 338 29.90 -24.17 -69.24
CA ARG A 338 30.47 -24.76 -68.02
C ARG A 338 31.02 -23.68 -67.08
N SER A 339 31.82 -22.74 -67.59
CA SER A 339 32.41 -21.66 -66.78
C SER A 339 31.37 -20.65 -66.27
N ILE A 340 30.30 -20.40 -67.03
CA ILE A 340 29.16 -19.58 -66.57
C ILE A 340 28.43 -20.30 -65.45
N ARG A 341 28.08 -21.60 -65.60
CA ARG A 341 27.41 -22.36 -64.53
C ARG A 341 28.26 -22.53 -63.29
N GLU A 342 29.57 -22.65 -63.43
CA GLU A 342 30.50 -22.76 -62.30
C GLU A 342 30.60 -21.44 -61.53
N LYS A 343 30.72 -20.31 -62.23
CA LYS A 343 30.69 -18.98 -61.58
C LYS A 343 29.30 -18.62 -61.03
N GLU A 344 28.22 -19.00 -61.70
CA GLU A 344 26.84 -18.81 -61.23
C GLU A 344 26.53 -19.70 -60.01
N SER A 345 27.14 -20.90 -59.93
CA SER A 345 27.14 -21.76 -58.74
C SER A 345 27.88 -21.12 -57.58
N ILE A 346 29.08 -20.57 -57.79
CA ILE A 346 29.82 -19.84 -56.76
C ILE A 346 29.03 -18.62 -56.29
N LEU A 347 28.42 -17.88 -57.21
CA LEU A 347 27.58 -16.72 -56.87
C LEU A 347 26.32 -17.13 -56.08
N ARG A 348 25.65 -18.21 -56.47
CA ARG A 348 24.54 -18.80 -55.73
C ARG A 348 24.94 -19.29 -54.33
N GLN A 349 26.16 -19.82 -54.18
CA GLN A 349 26.67 -20.29 -52.89
C GLN A 349 27.08 -19.14 -51.97
N SER A 350 27.54 -18.02 -52.53
CA SER A 350 27.77 -16.75 -51.82
C SER A 350 26.45 -16.07 -51.44
N LEU A 351 25.45 -16.11 -52.32
CA LEU A 351 24.08 -15.64 -52.07
C LEU A 351 23.36 -16.49 -51.00
N SER A 352 23.50 -17.81 -51.01
CA SER A 352 22.90 -18.68 -49.97
C SER A 352 23.55 -18.49 -48.60
N LYS A 353 24.82 -18.05 -48.54
CA LYS A 353 25.49 -17.65 -47.28
C LYS A 353 25.07 -16.26 -46.79
N ALA A 354 24.54 -15.41 -47.68
CA ALA A 354 23.97 -14.11 -47.34
C ALA A 354 22.45 -14.17 -47.05
N GLU A 355 21.74 -15.16 -47.61
CA GLU A 355 20.33 -15.47 -47.36
C GLU A 355 20.10 -16.48 -46.23
N GLU A 356 21.15 -17.15 -45.71
CA GLU A 356 21.08 -17.79 -44.40
C GLU A 356 20.80 -16.67 -43.39
N GLU A 357 19.55 -16.61 -42.91
CA GLU A 357 19.13 -15.72 -41.84
C GLU A 357 20.24 -15.63 -40.78
N PRO A 358 20.59 -14.43 -40.27
CA PRO A 358 21.45 -14.35 -39.10
C PRO A 358 20.76 -15.19 -38.04
N GLY A 359 21.45 -16.26 -37.63
CA GLY A 359 20.81 -17.50 -37.23
C GLY A 359 19.62 -17.35 -36.29
N THR A 360 18.86 -18.43 -36.20
CA THR A 360 18.21 -18.80 -34.95
C THR A 360 19.28 -18.99 -33.86
N ASP A 361 19.92 -17.90 -33.44
CA ASP A 361 20.42 -17.80 -32.09
C ASP A 361 19.16 -17.99 -31.26
N LYS A 362 19.08 -19.15 -30.63
CA LYS A 362 18.14 -19.39 -29.54
C LYS A 362 18.12 -18.10 -28.72
N PRO A 363 16.94 -17.59 -28.30
CA PRO A 363 16.86 -16.37 -27.50
C PRO A 363 17.95 -16.44 -26.44
N PRO A 364 18.69 -15.34 -26.18
CA PRO A 364 19.88 -15.38 -25.34
C PRO A 364 19.52 -16.22 -24.14
N ARG A 365 20.29 -17.29 -23.89
CA ARG A 365 20.11 -18.08 -22.67
C ARG A 365 20.14 -17.03 -21.57
N ILE A 366 18.98 -16.74 -21.00
CA ILE A 366 18.87 -15.97 -19.78
C ILE A 366 19.82 -16.72 -18.86
N LEU A 367 20.94 -16.11 -18.50
CA LEU A 367 21.64 -16.54 -17.30
C LEU A 367 20.58 -16.36 -16.22
N ARG A 368 19.86 -17.43 -15.89
CA ARG A 368 19.27 -17.57 -14.58
C ARG A 368 20.47 -17.51 -13.66
N LEU A 369 20.71 -16.34 -13.10
CA LEU A 369 21.39 -16.23 -11.83
C LEU A 369 20.46 -16.98 -10.86
N GLY A 370 20.72 -18.27 -10.70
CA GLY A 370 20.12 -19.03 -9.62
C GLY A 370 20.73 -18.48 -8.34
N LEU A 371 19.94 -17.74 -7.58
CA LEU A 371 20.17 -17.64 -6.15
C LEU A 371 19.88 -19.04 -5.60
N GLU A 372 20.92 -19.74 -5.16
CA GLU A 372 20.71 -20.85 -4.23
C GLU A 372 20.12 -20.30 -2.92
N PRO A 373 19.38 -21.10 -2.14
CA PRO A 373 18.57 -20.62 -1.01
C PRO A 373 19.35 -19.97 0.15
N ASP A 374 20.69 -19.92 0.10
CA ASP A 374 21.53 -19.42 1.18
C ASP A 374 22.63 -18.47 0.66
N GLY A 375 22.23 -17.27 0.22
CA GLY A 375 22.94 -16.00 0.51
C GLY A 375 24.43 -15.77 0.18
N ASN A 376 25.17 -16.61 -0.55
CA ASN A 376 26.59 -16.33 -0.89
C ASN A 376 26.94 -16.59 -2.36
N ALA A 377 27.57 -15.59 -3.01
CA ALA A 377 28.01 -15.65 -4.40
C ALA A 377 29.47 -16.14 -4.51
N SER A 378 29.71 -17.16 -5.34
CA SER A 378 31.06 -17.43 -5.87
C SER A 378 31.01 -17.89 -7.33
N ALA A 379 31.90 -17.34 -8.15
CA ALA A 379 32.03 -17.64 -9.57
C ALA A 379 32.88 -18.90 -9.78
N LEU A 380 32.36 -19.89 -10.52
CA LEU A 380 33.09 -21.08 -10.95
C LEU A 380 33.06 -21.20 -12.47
N LEU A 381 34.21 -20.93 -13.11
CA LEU A 381 34.50 -21.28 -14.49
C LEU A 381 34.74 -22.79 -14.59
N LYS A 382 33.94 -23.51 -15.39
CA LYS A 382 34.32 -24.82 -15.93
C LYS A 382 34.29 -24.80 -17.46
N ARG A 383 35.49 -24.73 -18.05
CA ARG A 383 35.78 -25.22 -19.40
C ARG A 383 35.43 -26.71 -19.45
N ASN A 384 34.84 -27.18 -20.54
CA ASN A 384 34.93 -28.59 -20.89
C ASN A 384 35.23 -28.78 -22.36
N ASP A 385 36.35 -29.44 -22.59
CA ASP A 385 36.84 -29.95 -23.86
C ASP A 385 35.92 -31.02 -24.45
N ARG A 386 35.96 -31.09 -25.78
CA ARG A 386 35.30 -32.10 -26.61
C ARG A 386 35.81 -33.51 -26.30
N ARG A 387 34.90 -34.50 -26.29
CA ARG A 387 35.14 -35.85 -26.87
C ARG A 387 33.84 -36.65 -27.09
N ASP A 388 33.59 -36.89 -28.37
CA ASP A 388 33.17 -38.13 -29.05
C ASP A 388 32.03 -39.05 -28.53
N LYS A 389 31.10 -39.24 -29.48
CA LYS A 389 30.57 -40.51 -30.06
C LYS A 389 29.26 -41.15 -29.55
N LYS A 390 28.39 -41.32 -30.58
CA LYS A 390 27.43 -42.42 -30.86
C LYS A 390 26.22 -42.48 -29.90
N SER A 391 24.97 -42.72 -30.32
CA SER A 391 24.36 -43.20 -31.57
C SER A 391 22.83 -43.10 -31.42
N ARG A 392 22.11 -42.98 -32.56
CA ARG A 392 20.81 -43.61 -32.94
C ARG A 392 19.85 -44.00 -31.80
N THR A 393 18.54 -43.71 -31.79
CA THR A 393 17.51 -43.63 -32.86
C THR A 393 16.16 -43.33 -32.18
N GLY A 394 15.25 -42.63 -32.86
CA GLY A 394 13.81 -42.92 -32.78
C GLY A 394 12.92 -42.00 -31.94
N GLY A 395 11.89 -41.46 -32.61
CA GLY A 395 10.58 -41.17 -31.98
C GLY A 395 10.34 -39.74 -31.49
N ARG A 396 9.94 -38.86 -32.41
CA ARG A 396 9.24 -37.60 -32.08
C ARG A 396 7.91 -37.90 -31.37
N LYS A 397 7.80 -37.51 -30.11
CA LYS A 397 6.54 -37.10 -29.46
C LYS A 397 6.80 -35.74 -28.83
N GLU A 398 6.09 -34.72 -29.30
CA GLU A 398 6.13 -33.38 -28.73
C GLU A 398 5.50 -33.42 -27.33
N HIS A 399 6.35 -33.39 -26.30
CA HIS A 399 5.94 -33.05 -24.95
C HIS A 399 5.84 -31.52 -24.87
N PHE A 400 4.62 -31.01 -24.73
CA PHE A 400 4.39 -29.69 -24.14
C PHE A 400 4.96 -29.71 -22.72
N LEU A 401 6.11 -29.06 -22.53
CA LEU A 401 6.64 -28.73 -21.21
C LEU A 401 5.91 -27.51 -20.67
N THR A 402 4.80 -27.76 -19.98
CA THR A 402 4.22 -26.85 -18.99
C THR A 402 5.24 -26.69 -17.85
N GLY A 403 6.02 -25.62 -17.90
CA GLY A 403 6.93 -25.25 -16.82
C GLY A 403 6.15 -24.58 -15.69
N SER A 404 5.72 -25.37 -14.71
CA SER A 404 5.22 -24.94 -13.41
C SER A 404 6.32 -24.18 -12.63
N VAL A 405 6.09 -22.90 -12.35
CA VAL A 405 6.86 -22.18 -11.33
C VAL A 405 6.23 -22.53 -9.99
N GLN A 406 6.97 -23.25 -9.14
CA GLN A 406 6.60 -23.42 -7.73
C GLN A 406 6.88 -22.10 -7.01
N TYR A 407 5.83 -21.30 -6.85
CA TYR A 407 5.77 -20.31 -5.79
C TYR A 407 5.36 -21.05 -4.51
N GLU A 408 6.18 -21.00 -3.46
CA GLU A 408 5.67 -21.27 -2.11
C GLU A 408 4.84 -20.08 -1.66
N VAL A 409 3.56 -20.14 -2.01
CA VAL A 409 2.50 -19.33 -1.41
C VAL A 409 2.28 -19.87 0.01
N PRO A 410 2.08 -19.03 1.04
CA PRO A 410 1.63 -19.51 2.33
C PRO A 410 0.39 -20.37 2.08
N ALA A 411 0.42 -21.64 2.48
CA ALA A 411 -0.60 -22.63 2.12
C ALA A 411 -2.00 -22.03 2.20
N ALA A 412 -2.59 -21.75 1.03
CA ALA A 412 -3.98 -21.34 0.96
C ALA A 412 -4.77 -22.43 1.69
N ARG A 413 -5.57 -22.02 2.67
CA ARG A 413 -6.35 -23.00 3.45
C ARG A 413 -7.28 -23.69 2.46
N ARG A 414 -7.12 -25.01 2.31
CA ARG A 414 -8.00 -25.85 1.49
C ARG A 414 -9.46 -25.79 1.94
N GLU A 415 -9.73 -25.26 3.13
CA GLU A 415 -11.04 -25.15 3.73
C GLU A 415 -11.43 -23.69 4.00
N LEU A 416 -12.59 -23.28 3.48
CA LEU A 416 -13.27 -22.04 3.81
C LEU A 416 -14.48 -22.33 4.69
N LYS A 417 -14.49 -21.81 5.92
CA LYS A 417 -15.63 -21.95 6.86
C LYS A 417 -16.51 -20.70 6.83
N ILE A 418 -17.75 -20.85 6.35
CA ILE A 418 -18.76 -19.77 6.27
C ILE A 418 -20.00 -20.07 7.14
N ILE A 419 -19.86 -20.97 8.12
CA ILE A 419 -20.95 -21.37 9.03
C ILE A 419 -21.40 -20.14 9.84
N GLY A 420 -22.70 -19.85 9.82
CA GLY A 420 -23.31 -18.77 10.60
C GLY A 420 -23.37 -17.40 9.89
N LEU A 421 -22.78 -17.29 8.70
CA LEU A 421 -22.85 -16.07 7.89
C LEU A 421 -24.18 -15.96 7.12
N ARG A 422 -24.60 -14.73 6.82
CA ARG A 422 -25.68 -14.50 5.84
C ARG A 422 -25.15 -14.72 4.42
N VAL A 423 -26.05 -14.98 3.47
CA VAL A 423 -25.68 -15.22 2.06
C VAL A 423 -24.87 -14.05 1.48
N GLU A 424 -25.31 -12.82 1.75
CA GLU A 424 -24.66 -11.59 1.28
C GLU A 424 -23.23 -11.41 1.81
N GLU A 425 -22.94 -11.96 3.00
CA GLU A 425 -21.60 -11.92 3.62
C GLU A 425 -20.73 -13.10 3.15
N ALA A 426 -21.36 -14.23 2.82
CA ALA A 426 -20.67 -15.46 2.47
C ALA A 426 -20.16 -15.48 1.02
N LEU A 427 -20.92 -14.96 0.06
CA LEU A 427 -20.54 -15.01 -1.36
C LEU A 427 -19.22 -14.27 -1.69
N PRO A 428 -18.96 -13.05 -1.18
CA PRO A 428 -17.68 -12.38 -1.41
C PRO A 428 -16.48 -13.13 -0.83
N LEU A 429 -16.68 -13.88 0.26
CA LEU A 429 -15.64 -14.72 0.86
C LEU A 429 -15.35 -15.97 0.02
N VAL A 430 -16.38 -16.54 -0.60
CA VAL A 430 -16.25 -17.68 -1.53
C VAL A 430 -15.49 -17.25 -2.78
N GLU A 431 -15.85 -16.10 -3.37
CA GLU A 431 -15.15 -15.52 -4.52
C GLU A 431 -13.65 -15.29 -4.22
N LYS A 432 -13.36 -14.60 -3.12
CA LYS A 432 -11.98 -14.36 -2.68
C LYS A 432 -11.21 -15.65 -2.41
N ALA A 433 -11.87 -16.71 -1.95
CA ALA A 433 -11.25 -18.01 -1.72
C ALA A 433 -10.95 -18.75 -3.02
N ILE A 434 -11.80 -18.62 -4.05
CA ILE A 434 -11.54 -19.17 -5.39
C ILE A 434 -10.34 -18.45 -6.02
N ASP A 435 -10.28 -17.13 -5.94
CA ASP A 435 -9.14 -16.35 -6.43
C ASP A 435 -7.85 -16.73 -5.71
N ALA A 436 -7.90 -16.87 -4.39
CA ALA A 436 -6.76 -17.31 -3.60
C ALA A 436 -6.34 -18.76 -3.92
N ALA A 437 -7.30 -19.64 -4.22
CA ALA A 437 -7.03 -21.02 -4.63
C ALA A 437 -6.36 -21.08 -6.01
N LEU A 438 -6.85 -20.30 -6.98
CA LEU A 438 -6.26 -20.18 -8.33
C LEU A 438 -4.84 -19.60 -8.28
N LEU A 439 -4.64 -18.52 -7.52
CA LEU A 439 -3.32 -17.90 -7.32
C LEU A 439 -2.36 -18.81 -6.56
N GLY A 440 -2.90 -19.60 -5.62
CA GLY A 440 -2.16 -20.59 -4.84
C GLY A 440 -1.90 -21.92 -5.54
N GLY A 441 -2.39 -22.10 -6.78
CA GLY A 441 -2.28 -23.36 -7.52
C GLY A 441 -3.03 -24.53 -6.89
N LEU A 442 -3.97 -24.27 -5.97
CA LEU A 442 -4.86 -25.28 -5.43
C LEU A 442 -5.86 -25.68 -6.50
N ARG A 443 -6.02 -26.99 -6.73
CA ARG A 443 -7.02 -27.53 -7.65
C ARG A 443 -8.36 -27.79 -6.99
N GLU A 444 -8.41 -27.80 -5.67
CA GLU A 444 -9.57 -28.21 -4.88
C GLU A 444 -9.71 -27.29 -3.65
N LEU A 445 -10.92 -26.79 -3.44
CA LEU A 445 -11.31 -25.93 -2.31
C LEU A 445 -12.58 -26.48 -1.65
N GLU A 446 -12.57 -26.64 -0.34
CA GLU A 446 -13.71 -27.09 0.46
C GLU A 446 -14.42 -25.89 1.10
N VAL A 447 -15.68 -25.66 0.72
CA VAL A 447 -16.52 -24.62 1.31
C VAL A 447 -17.47 -25.25 2.33
N ILE A 448 -17.20 -25.01 3.60
CA ILE A 448 -17.95 -25.52 4.74
C ILE A 448 -19.02 -24.50 5.13
N HIS A 449 -20.26 -24.77 4.70
CA HIS A 449 -21.44 -23.94 5.01
C HIS A 449 -22.34 -24.54 6.10
N GLY A 450 -22.06 -25.78 6.54
CA GLY A 450 -22.82 -26.48 7.57
C GLY A 450 -24.12 -27.10 7.06
N ALA A 451 -24.70 -27.99 7.86
CA ALA A 451 -25.88 -28.80 7.52
C ALA A 451 -27.24 -28.15 7.91
N GLY A 452 -27.27 -26.82 8.10
CA GLY A 452 -28.45 -26.08 8.58
C GLY A 452 -29.63 -26.07 7.58
N THR A 453 -30.32 -24.93 7.44
CA THR A 453 -31.53 -24.80 6.59
C THR A 453 -31.30 -24.97 5.07
N GLY A 454 -30.07 -25.28 4.63
CA GLY A 454 -29.71 -25.45 3.23
C GLY A 454 -29.66 -24.16 2.39
N ARG A 455 -29.96 -22.99 2.98
CA ARG A 455 -29.93 -21.70 2.26
C ARG A 455 -28.55 -21.30 1.77
N LEU A 456 -27.53 -21.37 2.64
CA LEU A 456 -26.13 -21.10 2.27
C LEU A 456 -25.64 -22.10 1.23
N ARG A 457 -25.93 -23.39 1.39
CA ARG A 457 -25.61 -24.43 0.42
C ARG A 457 -26.14 -24.10 -0.97
N LYS A 458 -27.42 -23.75 -1.05
CA LYS A 458 -28.07 -23.43 -2.33
C LYS A 458 -27.43 -22.19 -2.97
N ALA A 459 -27.28 -21.10 -2.20
CA ALA A 459 -26.69 -19.87 -2.72
C ALA A 459 -25.23 -20.05 -3.20
N VAL A 460 -24.43 -20.83 -2.47
CA VAL A 460 -23.04 -21.12 -2.86
C VAL A 460 -23.00 -21.97 -4.13
N ARG A 461 -23.84 -23.01 -4.24
CA ARG A 461 -23.89 -23.86 -5.45
C ARG A 461 -24.40 -23.10 -6.68
N ASP A 462 -25.42 -22.25 -6.50
CA ASP A 462 -25.95 -21.40 -7.57
C ASP A 462 -24.85 -20.41 -8.05
N TYR A 463 -24.10 -19.81 -7.13
CA TYR A 463 -22.98 -18.92 -7.45
C TYR A 463 -21.82 -19.63 -8.18
N LEU A 464 -21.46 -20.83 -7.72
CA LEU A 464 -20.39 -21.63 -8.34
C LEU A 464 -20.73 -22.11 -9.75
N GLN A 465 -22.02 -22.30 -10.06
CA GLN A 465 -22.47 -22.69 -11.39
C GLN A 465 -22.23 -21.59 -12.44
N GLU A 466 -22.28 -20.33 -12.03
CA GLU A 466 -22.08 -19.18 -12.92
C GLU A 466 -20.60 -18.76 -13.02
N HIS A 467 -19.74 -19.19 -12.11
CA HIS A 467 -18.34 -18.78 -12.04
C HIS A 467 -17.48 -19.36 -13.18
N ASP A 468 -16.60 -18.56 -13.80
CA ASP A 468 -15.85 -18.94 -15.01
C ASP A 468 -14.60 -19.79 -14.75
N PHE A 469 -14.14 -19.82 -13.50
CA PHE A 469 -12.93 -20.54 -13.07
C PHE A 469 -13.21 -21.80 -12.25
N VAL A 470 -14.48 -22.19 -12.13
CA VAL A 470 -14.90 -23.42 -11.48
C VAL A 470 -15.05 -24.50 -12.55
N GLU A 471 -14.24 -25.55 -12.46
CA GLU A 471 -14.27 -26.68 -13.39
C GLU A 471 -15.34 -27.71 -12.99
N ASN A 472 -15.62 -27.86 -11.70
CA ASN A 472 -16.65 -28.76 -11.19
C ASN A 472 -16.97 -28.44 -9.73
N PHE A 473 -18.13 -28.83 -9.24
CA PHE A 473 -18.44 -28.77 -7.81
C PHE A 473 -19.40 -29.86 -7.37
N GLY A 474 -19.29 -30.32 -6.13
CA GLY A 474 -20.11 -31.40 -5.58
C GLY A 474 -20.20 -31.41 -4.06
N PRO A 475 -21.09 -32.22 -3.48
CA PRO A 475 -21.12 -32.44 -2.04
C PRO A 475 -19.82 -33.12 -1.55
N GLY A 476 -19.43 -32.86 -0.31
CA GLY A 476 -18.32 -33.57 0.33
C GLY A 476 -18.59 -35.08 0.42
N GLY A 477 -17.55 -35.90 0.18
CA GLY A 477 -17.64 -37.36 0.28
C GLY A 477 -17.82 -37.88 1.72
N PRO A 478 -18.02 -39.21 1.89
CA PRO A 478 -18.07 -39.85 3.21
C PRO A 478 -16.75 -39.60 3.98
N GLY A 479 -16.82 -38.87 5.09
CA GLY A 479 -15.65 -38.44 5.88
C GLY A 479 -15.23 -36.98 5.70
N ARG A 480 -15.85 -36.23 4.76
CA ARG A 480 -15.59 -34.79 4.52
C ARG A 480 -16.81 -33.90 4.74
N GLY A 481 -17.66 -34.24 5.72
CA GLY A 481 -18.81 -33.42 6.12
C GLY A 481 -20.05 -33.51 5.20
N GLY A 482 -20.06 -34.41 4.21
CA GLY A 482 -21.25 -34.74 3.42
C GLY A 482 -21.86 -33.53 2.70
N ASP A 483 -23.19 -33.41 2.77
CA ASP A 483 -23.93 -32.31 2.14
C ASP A 483 -23.84 -30.97 2.90
N GLY A 484 -23.08 -30.92 4.01
CA GLY A 484 -22.72 -29.69 4.73
C GLY A 484 -21.44 -29.02 4.22
N VAL A 485 -20.78 -29.64 3.25
CA VAL A 485 -19.56 -29.16 2.58
C VAL A 485 -19.77 -29.21 1.07
N THR A 486 -19.32 -28.19 0.37
CA THR A 486 -19.25 -28.19 -1.09
C THR A 486 -17.78 -28.16 -1.50
N VAL A 487 -17.36 -29.20 -2.22
CA VAL A 487 -16.01 -29.31 -2.79
C VAL A 487 -16.03 -28.68 -4.17
N VAL A 488 -15.11 -27.76 -4.42
CA VAL A 488 -15.00 -26.97 -5.64
C VAL A 488 -13.67 -27.29 -6.31
N GLU A 489 -13.72 -27.76 -7.55
CA GLU A 489 -12.54 -27.94 -8.40
C GLU A 489 -12.33 -26.65 -9.20
N VAL A 490 -11.15 -26.04 -9.08
CA VAL A 490 -10.82 -24.76 -9.71
C VAL A 490 -9.66 -24.92 -10.69
N GLY A 491 -9.73 -24.23 -11.84
CA GLY A 491 -8.72 -24.32 -12.88
C GLY A 491 -8.76 -23.17 -13.90
N PRO A 492 -7.72 -23.05 -14.75
CA PRO A 492 -7.59 -21.94 -15.69
C PRO A 492 -8.58 -22.08 -16.85
N ALA A 493 -9.71 -21.36 -16.73
CA ALA A 493 -10.71 -21.05 -17.76
C ALA A 493 -10.95 -22.16 -18.81
N ALA A 494 -11.79 -23.14 -18.48
CA ALA A 494 -12.33 -24.07 -19.45
C ALA A 494 -13.57 -23.47 -20.13
N ARG A 495 -13.61 -23.48 -21.47
CA ARG A 495 -14.82 -23.21 -22.26
C ARG A 495 -15.99 -24.05 -21.73
N LYS A 496 -17.04 -23.42 -21.19
CA LYS A 496 -18.25 -24.09 -20.70
C LYS A 496 -18.93 -24.89 -21.83
N GLY A 497 -18.65 -26.20 -21.88
CA GLY A 497 -19.53 -27.19 -22.50
C GLY A 497 -20.49 -27.74 -21.44
N PRO A 498 -21.62 -28.38 -21.81
CA PRO A 498 -22.64 -28.79 -20.85
C PRO A 498 -22.08 -29.83 -19.87
N HIS A 499 -22.00 -29.49 -18.58
CA HIS A 499 -21.51 -30.40 -17.55
C HIS A 499 -22.43 -31.62 -17.41
N LYS A 500 -21.84 -32.81 -17.63
CA LYS A 500 -22.40 -34.09 -17.21
C LYS A 500 -22.18 -34.25 -15.69
N MET A 501 -23.26 -34.53 -14.97
CA MET A 501 -23.21 -34.91 -13.55
C MET A 501 -22.25 -36.09 -13.32
N PRO A 502 -21.41 -36.07 -12.26
CA PRO A 502 -20.60 -37.22 -11.90
C PRO A 502 -21.44 -38.34 -11.28
N ARG A 503 -21.01 -39.56 -11.62
CA ARG A 503 -21.64 -40.86 -11.34
C ARG A 503 -21.75 -41.14 -9.84
N THR A 504 -22.95 -41.53 -9.42
CA THR A 504 -23.18 -42.31 -8.20
C THR A 504 -22.36 -43.61 -8.26
N VAL A 505 -21.40 -43.77 -7.35
CA VAL A 505 -20.82 -45.08 -7.07
C VAL A 505 -21.37 -45.56 -5.74
N SER A 506 -22.27 -46.53 -5.84
CA SER A 506 -22.77 -47.35 -4.74
C SER A 506 -21.62 -48.14 -4.11
N LYS A 507 -21.49 -48.08 -2.79
CA LYS A 507 -21.54 -49.23 -1.88
C LYS A 507 -21.40 -48.78 -0.42
#